data_AF-A0A1F6N4T8-F1
#
_entry.id   AF-A0A1F6N4T8-F1
#
_cell.length_a   1.000
_cell.length_b   1.000
_cell.length_c   1.000
_cell.angle_alpha   90.00
_cell.angle_beta   90.00
_cell.angle_gamma   90.00
#
_symmetry.space_group_name_H-M   'P 1'
#
loop_
_entity.id
_entity.type
_entity.pdbx_description
1 polymer ?
#
loop_
_entity_poly.entity_id
_entity_poly.type
_entity_poly.pdbx_seq_one_letter_code
_entity_poly.pdbx_strand_id
1 'polypeptide(L)'
;MNSENPGNDPSFSETPPGQRPKFTRREIFGIGGAVLGAATLGKFLVERFGSSEEEGGMELIDTSSPEYFIDFPDGNFETTDKAERTKTIAPGVRIFDDIGLKFYIVQQGDTIDYIRLKLLAIRGFEYLENQTAKIKSFNIPERSLRTNMYIPIPMENKDREISDEVFAEHALRALRHLSEHPKYGKFIQQLRAGQTDIDIVAAMIAFAKQESGGAPIGQFEMHRYEPGHSAFSFSLFHVLMVGPGLRARRGLKRTEGQLYHPQNGAELCLAFMIEKLGEMSRYSNFDLSEMTNKMTSQLVNELTQLLDFNEDTASFYNGRRWRNNNPHYLENILKYKEDALRMLQKQK
;
A
#
# COMPACT_ATOMS: atom_id res chain seq x y z
N MET A 1 -54.53 -18.08 38.03
CA MET A 1 -54.54 -18.26 39.49
C MET A 1 -53.08 -18.28 39.91
N ASN A 2 -52.49 -17.10 40.09
CA ASN A 2 -52.36 -16.36 41.37
C ASN A 2 -51.48 -17.17 42.34
N SER A 3 -50.29 -16.74 42.74
CA SER A 3 -49.93 -15.46 43.40
C SER A 3 -48.44 -15.10 43.12
N GLU A 4 -47.98 -13.86 42.91
CA GLU A 4 -47.84 -12.72 43.87
C GLU A 4 -47.17 -13.17 45.20
N ASN A 5 -46.12 -12.57 45.78
CA ASN A 5 -45.54 -11.23 45.75
C ASN A 5 -44.14 -11.25 46.49
N PRO A 6 -43.49 -10.16 46.98
CA PRO A 6 -42.27 -9.56 46.39
C PRO A 6 -41.09 -9.32 47.39
N GLY A 7 -40.04 -8.62 46.92
CA GLY A 7 -39.33 -7.59 47.70
C GLY A 7 -37.89 -7.87 48.13
N ASN A 8 -36.93 -7.12 47.58
CA ASN A 8 -36.03 -6.23 48.36
C ASN A 8 -35.02 -5.51 47.44
N ASP A 9 -35.27 -4.21 47.26
CA ASP A 9 -34.26 -3.19 46.96
C ASP A 9 -33.51 -2.82 48.25
N PRO A 10 -32.27 -2.36 48.15
CA PRO A 10 -31.80 -1.27 48.99
C PRO A 10 -31.39 -0.08 48.13
N SER A 11 -32.07 1.03 48.41
CA SER A 11 -31.73 2.39 48.07
C SER A 11 -30.36 2.79 48.64
N PHE A 12 -29.61 3.57 47.86
CA PHE A 12 -28.71 4.59 48.37
C PHE A 12 -28.86 5.86 47.55
N SER A 13 -29.03 6.96 48.27
CA SER A 13 -29.35 8.30 47.83
C SER A 13 -28.13 9.24 47.89
N GLU A 14 -28.21 10.31 47.08
CA GLU A 14 -27.52 11.62 47.18
C GLU A 14 -26.01 11.65 46.81
N THR A 15 -25.44 12.59 46.04
CA THR A 15 -25.78 14.00 45.66
C THR A 15 -24.95 14.43 44.41
N PRO A 16 -25.39 15.40 43.57
CA PRO A 16 -24.58 16.12 42.57
C PRO A 16 -24.20 17.54 43.07
N PRO A 17 -23.57 18.50 42.33
CA PRO A 17 -22.71 18.45 41.12
C PRO A 17 -21.34 19.19 41.30
N GLY A 18 -20.31 18.77 40.56
CA GLY A 18 -19.01 19.46 40.47
C GLY A 18 -18.82 20.21 39.16
N GLN A 19 -18.47 21.49 39.26
CA GLN A 19 -18.39 22.50 38.21
C GLN A 19 -17.35 22.18 37.11
N ARG A 20 -17.72 22.41 35.84
CA ARG A 20 -16.77 22.48 34.71
C ARG A 20 -16.21 23.91 34.62
N PRO A 21 -14.89 24.10 34.40
CA PRO A 21 -14.37 25.40 34.05
C PRO A 21 -14.78 25.78 32.61
N LYS A 22 -15.40 26.95 32.51
CA LYS A 22 -15.61 27.70 31.27
C LYS A 22 -14.26 28.28 30.82
N PHE A 23 -13.84 28.02 29.59
CA PHE A 23 -12.88 28.89 28.91
C PHE A 23 -13.60 29.68 27.81
N THR A 24 -13.56 31.00 27.97
CA THR A 24 -14.12 32.01 27.09
C THR A 24 -13.06 32.51 26.09
N ARG A 25 -13.49 32.64 24.82
CA ARG A 25 -13.06 33.57 23.74
C ARG A 25 -11.56 33.94 23.60
N ARG A 26 -11.03 33.69 22.39
CA ARG A 26 -10.65 34.78 21.44
C ARG A 26 -10.53 34.29 19.99
N GLU A 27 -11.47 34.76 19.18
CA GLU A 27 -11.30 35.25 17.80
C GLU A 27 -10.13 36.29 17.75
N ILE A 28 -9.38 36.61 16.68
CA ILE A 28 -9.40 36.36 15.24
C ILE A 28 -8.10 37.02 14.64
N PHE A 29 -7.69 36.55 13.45
CA PHE A 29 -6.81 37.13 12.40
C PHE A 29 -5.29 37.37 12.61
N GLY A 30 -4.54 36.73 11.72
CA GLY A 30 -3.18 37.09 11.28
C GLY A 30 -2.82 36.29 10.02
N ILE A 31 -3.46 36.61 8.88
CA ILE A 31 -3.07 36.12 7.55
C ILE A 31 -1.83 36.91 7.12
N GLY A 32 -0.74 36.21 6.78
CA GLY A 32 0.44 36.87 6.23
C GLY A 32 1.59 35.92 5.92
N GLY A 33 1.61 35.41 4.67
CA GLY A 33 2.85 35.16 3.93
C GLY A 33 3.56 33.82 4.14
N ALA A 34 3.44 32.93 3.13
CA ALA A 34 4.57 32.22 2.49
C ALA A 34 4.05 31.20 1.47
N VAL A 35 3.52 31.66 0.34
CA VAL A 35 3.36 30.83 -0.86
C VAL A 35 4.51 31.18 -1.80
N LEU A 36 5.71 30.64 -1.53
CA LEU A 36 6.84 30.70 -2.47
C LEU A 36 7.87 29.63 -2.08
N GLY A 37 7.56 28.36 -2.35
CA GLY A 37 8.47 27.24 -2.03
C GLY A 37 8.31 26.00 -2.91
N ALA A 38 7.10 25.74 -3.44
CA ALA A 38 6.84 24.53 -4.22
C ALA A 38 7.30 24.62 -5.70
N ALA A 39 7.32 25.82 -6.29
CA ALA A 39 7.63 25.97 -7.72
C ALA A 39 9.14 25.84 -8.04
N THR A 40 10.01 26.22 -7.10
CA THR A 40 11.46 26.28 -7.33
C THR A 40 12.13 24.91 -7.24
N LEU A 41 11.64 24.02 -6.37
CA LEU A 41 12.17 22.65 -6.23
C LEU A 41 11.71 21.74 -7.39
N GLY A 42 10.48 21.95 -7.89
CA GLY A 42 9.93 21.19 -9.02
C GLY A 42 10.64 21.47 -10.35
N LYS A 43 11.09 22.71 -10.57
CA LYS A 43 11.81 23.09 -11.80
C LYS A 43 13.27 22.62 -11.80
N PHE A 44 13.92 22.63 -10.63
CA PHE A 44 15.32 22.21 -10.47
C PHE A 44 15.53 20.70 -10.70
N LEU A 45 14.56 19.86 -10.33
CA LEU A 45 14.66 18.42 -10.55
C LEU A 45 14.32 18.02 -12.00
N VAL A 46 13.36 18.70 -12.66
CA VAL A 46 13.01 18.39 -14.06
C VAL A 46 14.11 18.81 -15.04
N GLU A 47 14.83 19.90 -14.78
CA GLU A 47 15.93 20.37 -15.65
C GLU A 47 17.23 19.56 -15.51
N ARG A 48 17.40 18.76 -14.45
CA ARG A 48 18.64 17.97 -14.20
C ARG A 48 18.57 16.51 -14.66
N PHE A 49 17.36 15.98 -14.89
CA PHE A 49 17.13 14.61 -15.37
C PHE A 49 16.65 14.55 -16.83
N GLY A 50 16.65 15.68 -17.53
CA GLY A 50 16.58 15.71 -18.98
C GLY A 50 17.96 15.42 -19.57
N SER A 51 18.13 14.20 -20.11
CA SER A 51 19.31 13.70 -20.84
C SER A 51 20.60 13.48 -20.03
N SER A 52 20.75 12.27 -19.50
CA SER A 52 22.06 11.63 -19.40
C SER A 52 21.92 10.14 -19.72
N GLU A 53 22.20 9.79 -20.97
CA GLU A 53 22.62 8.44 -21.32
C GLU A 53 24.03 8.21 -20.71
N GLU A 54 24.28 6.98 -20.23
CA GLU A 54 25.55 6.42 -19.72
C GLU A 54 25.93 6.71 -18.24
N GLU A 55 25.65 5.79 -17.31
CA GLU A 55 26.50 4.64 -16.92
C GLU A 55 26.02 4.04 -15.57
N GLY A 56 25.70 2.74 -15.55
CA GLY A 56 25.84 1.88 -14.36
C GLY A 56 24.92 2.10 -13.15
N GLY A 57 23.61 1.90 -13.30
CA GLY A 57 22.67 1.82 -12.18
C GLY A 57 21.58 0.81 -12.49
N MET A 58 21.33 -0.12 -11.58
CA MET A 58 20.43 -1.26 -11.74
C MET A 58 18.96 -0.79 -11.86
N GLU A 59 18.48 -0.53 -13.08
CA GLU A 59 17.04 -0.41 -13.39
C GLU A 59 16.57 -1.73 -14.01
N LEU A 60 15.77 -2.49 -13.27
CA LEU A 60 15.35 -3.84 -13.70
C LEU A 60 13.84 -4.11 -13.57
N ILE A 61 13.03 -3.13 -13.16
CA ILE A 61 11.60 -3.15 -13.48
C ILE A 61 11.45 -2.41 -14.81
N ASP A 62 10.83 -3.01 -15.83
CA ASP A 62 10.40 -2.25 -17.01
C ASP A 62 9.28 -1.29 -16.60
N THR A 63 9.67 -0.14 -16.05
CA THR A 63 8.78 0.93 -15.61
C THR A 63 8.32 1.80 -16.79
N SER A 64 8.82 1.52 -17.99
CA SER A 64 8.60 2.33 -19.19
C SER A 64 7.30 1.98 -19.91
N SER A 65 6.74 0.80 -19.66
CA SER A 65 5.51 0.36 -20.33
C SER A 65 4.32 1.28 -19.98
N PRO A 66 3.66 1.89 -20.96
CA PRO A 66 2.50 2.74 -20.71
C PRO A 66 1.31 1.94 -20.16
N GLU A 67 1.30 0.61 -20.30
CA GLU A 67 0.23 -0.24 -19.79
C GLU A 67 0.05 -0.12 -18.28
N TYR A 68 1.11 0.19 -17.52
CA TYR A 68 1.02 0.40 -16.07
C TYR A 68 0.07 1.53 -15.66
N PHE A 69 -0.21 2.46 -16.57
CA PHE A 69 -0.98 3.67 -16.29
C PHE A 69 -2.34 3.70 -16.99
N ILE A 70 -2.73 2.60 -17.64
CA ILE A 70 -4.07 2.44 -18.20
C ILE A 70 -5.07 2.17 -17.08
N ASP A 71 -6.19 2.89 -17.08
CA ASP A 71 -7.29 2.67 -16.16
C ASP A 71 -8.10 1.42 -16.53
N PHE A 72 -8.34 0.55 -15.55
CA PHE A 72 -9.26 -0.59 -15.67
C PHE A 72 -10.47 -0.38 -14.76
N PRO A 73 -11.72 -0.42 -15.28
CA PRO A 73 -12.92 -0.32 -14.46
C PRO A 73 -12.90 -1.29 -13.27
N ASP A 74 -13.13 -0.76 -12.06
CA ASP A 74 -13.00 -1.51 -10.80
C ASP A 74 -11.66 -2.25 -10.62
N GLY A 75 -10.61 -1.81 -11.32
CA GLY A 75 -9.30 -2.46 -11.37
C GLY A 75 -9.36 -3.89 -11.92
N ASN A 76 -10.30 -4.24 -12.78
CA ASN A 76 -10.37 -5.59 -13.36
C ASN A 76 -10.43 -5.53 -14.87
N PHE A 77 -9.76 -6.47 -15.51
CA PHE A 77 -9.95 -6.76 -16.93
C PHE A 77 -11.37 -7.28 -17.20
N GLU A 78 -11.90 -6.90 -18.35
CA GLU A 78 -13.12 -7.53 -18.89
C GLU A 78 -12.87 -9.01 -19.23
N THR A 79 -13.93 -9.80 -19.32
CA THR A 79 -13.82 -11.24 -19.60
C THR A 79 -13.11 -11.53 -20.92
N THR A 80 -13.34 -10.71 -21.94
CA THR A 80 -12.69 -10.79 -23.25
C THR A 80 -11.19 -10.54 -23.14
N ASP A 81 -10.80 -9.44 -22.48
CA ASP A 81 -9.38 -9.09 -22.27
C ASP A 81 -8.65 -10.18 -21.48
N LYS A 82 -9.31 -10.75 -20.46
CA LYS A 82 -8.76 -11.87 -19.70
C LYS A 82 -8.52 -13.09 -20.59
N ALA A 83 -9.43 -13.38 -21.50
CA ALA A 83 -9.29 -14.51 -22.41
C ALA A 83 -8.12 -14.30 -23.38
N GLU A 84 -7.97 -13.10 -23.95
CA GLU A 84 -6.87 -12.75 -24.86
C GLU A 84 -5.50 -12.77 -24.19
N ARG A 85 -5.44 -12.35 -22.93
CA ARG A 85 -4.22 -12.39 -22.11
C ARG A 85 -3.95 -13.75 -21.48
N THR A 86 -4.87 -14.71 -21.59
CA THR A 86 -4.68 -16.07 -21.08
C THR A 86 -4.12 -16.97 -22.17
N LYS A 87 -2.95 -17.55 -21.91
CA LYS A 87 -2.26 -18.48 -22.81
C LYS A 87 -2.23 -19.88 -22.21
N THR A 88 -2.41 -20.88 -23.06
CA THR A 88 -2.14 -22.28 -22.72
C THR A 88 -0.81 -22.68 -23.32
N ILE A 89 0.15 -23.05 -22.46
CA ILE A 89 1.53 -23.36 -22.83
C ILE A 89 1.77 -24.84 -22.57
N ALA A 90 2.45 -25.55 -23.47
CA ALA A 90 2.78 -26.96 -23.27
C ALA A 90 3.53 -27.17 -21.94
N PRO A 91 3.19 -28.19 -21.13
CA PRO A 91 2.31 -29.33 -21.41
C PRO A 91 0.82 -29.14 -21.02
N GLY A 92 0.28 -27.92 -21.13
CA GLY A 92 -1.12 -27.60 -20.82
C GLY A 92 -1.30 -26.64 -19.63
N VAL A 93 -0.23 -25.94 -19.25
CA VAL A 93 -0.25 -24.89 -18.22
C VAL A 93 -1.00 -23.68 -18.72
N ARG A 94 -1.88 -23.12 -17.89
CA ARG A 94 -2.63 -21.90 -18.19
C ARG A 94 -2.04 -20.72 -17.44
N ILE A 95 -1.60 -19.71 -18.18
CA ILE A 95 -1.02 -18.47 -17.63
C ILE A 95 -1.85 -17.29 -18.08
N PHE A 96 -2.25 -16.44 -17.13
CA PHE A 96 -2.83 -15.14 -17.40
C PHE A 96 -1.74 -14.07 -17.27
N ASP A 97 -1.58 -13.26 -18.32
CA ASP A 97 -0.57 -12.21 -18.44
C ASP A 97 -1.16 -10.86 -17.99
N ASP A 98 -1.05 -10.55 -16.69
CA ASP A 98 -1.37 -9.22 -16.16
C ASP A 98 -0.15 -8.30 -16.38
N ILE A 99 -0.40 -7.00 -16.45
CA ILE A 99 0.60 -5.98 -16.71
C ILE A 99 1.62 -6.02 -15.57
N GLY A 100 2.85 -6.44 -15.85
CA GLY A 100 3.90 -6.56 -14.84
C GLY A 100 3.85 -7.80 -13.94
N LEU A 101 2.84 -8.67 -14.08
CA LEU A 101 2.75 -9.90 -13.29
C LEU A 101 2.05 -11.01 -14.05
N LYS A 102 2.60 -12.23 -13.98
CA LYS A 102 1.93 -13.40 -14.55
C LYS A 102 1.21 -14.16 -13.45
N PHE A 103 0.08 -14.76 -13.80
CA PHE A 103 -0.68 -15.61 -12.89
C PHE A 103 -0.78 -17.02 -13.47
N TYR A 104 -0.46 -18.01 -12.65
CA TYR A 104 -0.81 -19.40 -12.93
C TYR A 104 -2.29 -19.62 -12.59
N ILE A 105 -3.05 -20.22 -13.52
CA ILE A 105 -4.44 -20.59 -13.28
C ILE A 105 -4.49 -22.04 -12.80
N VAL A 106 -4.84 -22.23 -11.52
CA VAL A 106 -4.86 -23.54 -10.86
C VAL A 106 -5.73 -24.54 -11.62
N GLN A 107 -5.15 -25.69 -11.93
CA GLN A 107 -5.81 -26.80 -12.63
C GLN A 107 -6.20 -27.89 -11.62
N GLN A 108 -7.10 -28.78 -12.03
CA GLN A 108 -7.57 -29.86 -11.17
C GLN A 108 -6.39 -30.76 -10.76
N GLY A 109 -6.24 -31.01 -9.46
CA GLY A 109 -5.18 -31.88 -8.90
C GLY A 109 -3.84 -31.19 -8.69
N ASP A 110 -3.73 -29.88 -8.94
CA ASP A 110 -2.50 -29.14 -8.68
C ASP A 110 -2.17 -29.03 -7.19
N THR A 111 -0.89 -29.27 -6.86
CA THR A 111 -0.24 -28.88 -5.61
C THR A 111 0.76 -27.77 -5.89
N ILE A 112 1.27 -27.07 -4.86
CA ILE A 112 2.28 -26.01 -5.07
C ILE A 112 3.54 -26.56 -5.74
N ASP A 113 3.99 -27.73 -5.30
CA ASP A 113 5.18 -28.36 -5.88
C ASP A 113 4.92 -28.79 -7.33
N TYR A 114 3.71 -29.26 -7.65
CA TYR A 114 3.38 -29.62 -9.03
C TYR A 114 3.26 -28.39 -9.94
N ILE A 115 2.69 -27.29 -9.46
CA ILE A 115 2.67 -26.01 -10.17
C ILE A 115 4.11 -25.56 -10.48
N ARG A 116 5.01 -25.61 -9.48
CA ARG A 116 6.42 -25.27 -9.68
C ARG A 116 7.07 -26.17 -10.73
N LEU A 117 6.90 -27.49 -10.65
CA LEU A 117 7.48 -28.43 -11.61
C LEU A 117 6.99 -28.17 -13.04
N LYS A 118 5.70 -27.90 -13.23
CA LYS A 118 5.16 -27.54 -14.55
C LYS A 118 5.77 -26.25 -15.09
N LEU A 119 5.89 -25.22 -14.25
CA LEU A 119 6.49 -23.95 -14.64
C LEU A 119 7.97 -24.10 -15.00
N LEU A 120 8.74 -24.87 -14.22
CA LEU A 120 10.16 -25.15 -14.52
C LEU A 120 10.38 -25.85 -15.86
N ALA A 121 9.38 -26.57 -16.38
CA ALA A 121 9.45 -27.20 -17.70
C ALA A 121 9.21 -26.21 -18.87
N ILE A 122 8.84 -24.96 -18.57
CA ILE A 122 8.54 -23.92 -19.56
C ILE A 122 9.72 -22.94 -19.62
N ARG A 123 10.18 -22.67 -20.84
CA ARG A 123 11.23 -21.68 -21.08
C ARG A 123 10.84 -20.31 -20.52
N GLY A 124 11.74 -19.69 -19.76
CA GLY A 124 11.54 -18.38 -19.13
C GLY A 124 11.08 -18.43 -17.67
N PHE A 125 10.91 -19.61 -17.07
CA PHE A 125 10.58 -19.80 -15.65
C PHE A 125 11.65 -20.59 -14.87
N GLU A 126 12.82 -20.80 -15.47
CA GLU A 126 13.93 -21.56 -14.89
C GLU A 126 14.41 -20.94 -13.56
N TYR A 127 14.26 -19.62 -13.40
CA TYR A 127 14.62 -18.89 -12.18
C TYR A 127 13.85 -19.36 -10.93
N LEU A 128 12.72 -20.06 -11.09
CA LEU A 128 11.94 -20.60 -9.96
C LEU A 128 12.65 -21.75 -9.23
N GLU A 129 13.74 -22.29 -9.77
CA GLU A 129 14.50 -23.39 -9.15
C GLU A 129 15.23 -22.94 -7.88
N ASN A 130 15.68 -21.68 -7.85
CA ASN A 130 16.62 -21.16 -6.85
C ASN A 130 15.98 -20.28 -5.77
N GLN A 131 14.68 -20.43 -5.53
CA GLN A 131 13.94 -19.54 -4.60
C GLN A 131 14.08 -19.98 -3.14
N THR A 132 14.51 -19.06 -2.27
CA THR A 132 14.84 -19.35 -0.86
C THR A 132 13.63 -19.21 0.09
N ALA A 133 13.73 -19.73 1.32
CA ALA A 133 12.60 -19.88 2.26
C ALA A 133 11.94 -18.57 2.76
N LYS A 134 12.64 -17.42 2.76
CA LYS A 134 12.05 -16.10 3.05
C LYS A 134 11.35 -15.48 1.83
N ILE A 135 11.44 -16.17 0.69
CA ILE A 135 10.93 -15.86 -0.65
C ILE A 135 10.15 -17.09 -1.11
N LYS A 136 9.29 -17.67 -0.26
CA LYS A 136 8.54 -18.86 -0.67
C LYS A 136 7.65 -18.52 -1.84
N SER A 137 8.00 -19.15 -2.96
CA SER A 137 7.55 -18.86 -4.30
C SER A 137 6.10 -18.39 -4.38
N PHE A 138 5.29 -19.43 -4.28
CA PHE A 138 3.87 -19.41 -4.15
C PHE A 138 3.57 -19.49 -2.65
N ASN A 139 3.59 -18.36 -1.95
CA ASN A 139 3.40 -18.29 -0.51
C ASN A 139 1.92 -18.52 -0.12
N ILE A 140 1.31 -19.64 -0.55
CA ILE A 140 -0.08 -20.01 -0.29
C ILE A 140 -0.11 -21.49 0.17
N PRO A 141 -0.82 -21.83 1.26
CA PRO A 141 -0.90 -23.21 1.72
C PRO A 141 -1.74 -24.06 0.76
N GLU A 142 -1.35 -25.33 0.55
CA GLU A 142 -2.03 -26.24 -0.39
C GLU A 142 -3.53 -26.36 -0.16
N ARG A 143 -3.97 -26.41 1.12
CA ARG A 143 -5.39 -26.47 1.50
C ARG A 143 -6.22 -25.27 1.03
N SER A 144 -5.57 -24.18 0.64
CA SER A 144 -6.21 -22.96 0.12
C SER A 144 -6.25 -22.92 -1.41
N LEU A 145 -5.60 -23.85 -2.10
CA LEU A 145 -5.67 -23.98 -3.55
C LEU A 145 -7.07 -24.37 -4.01
N ARG A 146 -7.54 -23.74 -5.07
CA ARG A 146 -8.84 -24.03 -5.70
C ARG A 146 -8.68 -24.00 -7.22
N THR A 147 -9.29 -24.95 -7.92
CA THR A 147 -9.32 -24.93 -9.39
C THR A 147 -9.83 -23.59 -9.91
N ASN A 148 -9.19 -23.06 -10.96
CA ASN A 148 -9.37 -21.73 -11.55
C ASN A 148 -8.97 -20.54 -10.68
N MET A 149 -8.33 -20.76 -9.53
CA MET A 149 -7.70 -19.67 -8.78
C MET A 149 -6.50 -19.11 -9.55
N TYR A 150 -6.33 -17.80 -9.54
CA TYR A 150 -5.17 -17.11 -10.09
C TYR A 150 -4.13 -17.01 -8.98
N ILE A 151 -2.96 -17.59 -9.19
CA ILE A 151 -1.86 -17.50 -8.25
C ILE A 151 -0.74 -16.71 -8.90
N PRO A 152 -0.31 -15.60 -8.29
CA PRO A 152 0.80 -14.82 -8.84
C PRO A 152 2.03 -15.71 -8.99
N ILE A 153 2.64 -15.65 -10.17
CA ILE A 153 3.91 -16.27 -10.45
C ILE A 153 4.99 -15.30 -9.95
N PRO A 154 5.85 -15.74 -9.04
CA PRO A 154 6.92 -14.92 -8.45
C PRO A 154 7.83 -14.35 -9.50
N MET A 155 8.31 -13.12 -9.29
CA MET A 155 9.25 -12.48 -10.19
C MET A 155 10.68 -12.90 -9.86
N GLU A 156 11.60 -12.80 -10.82
CA GLU A 156 13.02 -12.93 -10.54
C GLU A 156 13.48 -11.76 -9.66
N ASN A 157 14.43 -11.98 -8.73
CA ASN A 157 14.89 -10.93 -7.80
C ASN A 157 15.31 -9.66 -8.53
N LYS A 158 16.11 -9.86 -9.59
CA LYS A 158 16.65 -8.78 -10.39
C LYS A 158 15.50 -7.91 -10.94
N ASP A 159 14.38 -8.52 -11.34
CA ASP A 159 13.25 -7.82 -11.98
C ASP A 159 12.33 -7.07 -11.01
N ARG A 160 12.62 -7.09 -9.70
CA ARG A 160 11.78 -6.45 -8.67
C ARG A 160 12.55 -5.57 -7.69
N GLU A 161 13.87 -5.68 -7.65
CA GLU A 161 14.72 -4.86 -6.78
C GLU A 161 14.87 -3.43 -7.32
N ILE A 162 14.79 -2.44 -6.43
CA ILE A 162 14.92 -1.02 -6.76
C ILE A 162 15.72 -0.29 -5.66
N SER A 163 16.54 0.68 -6.05
CA SER A 163 17.26 1.52 -5.08
C SER A 163 16.33 2.52 -4.38
N ASP A 164 16.77 3.03 -3.23
CA ASP A 164 16.03 4.04 -2.48
C ASP A 164 15.84 5.32 -3.33
N GLU A 165 16.84 5.71 -4.13
CA GLU A 165 16.81 6.90 -5.00
C GLU A 165 15.77 6.78 -6.11
N VAL A 166 15.81 5.68 -6.89
CA VAL A 166 14.87 5.47 -8.01
C VAL A 166 13.45 5.30 -7.47
N PHE A 167 13.29 4.61 -6.33
CA PHE A 167 12.00 4.53 -5.67
C PHE A 167 11.47 5.91 -5.24
N ALA A 168 12.33 6.79 -4.71
CA ALA A 168 11.96 8.14 -4.31
C ALA A 168 11.38 8.95 -5.48
N GLU A 169 11.94 8.82 -6.68
CA GLU A 169 11.41 9.47 -7.87
C GLU A 169 10.00 9.00 -8.20
N HIS A 170 9.76 7.69 -8.17
CA HIS A 170 8.44 7.12 -8.39
C HIS A 170 7.44 7.53 -7.31
N ALA A 171 7.85 7.57 -6.05
CA ALA A 171 7.01 8.04 -4.95
C ALA A 171 6.63 9.52 -5.10
N LEU A 172 7.55 10.35 -5.58
CA LEU A 172 7.25 11.76 -5.87
C LEU A 172 6.27 11.91 -7.06
N ARG A 173 6.43 11.09 -8.11
CA ARG A 173 5.47 11.05 -9.23
C ARG A 173 4.09 10.61 -8.75
N ALA A 174 4.02 9.59 -7.89
CA ALA A 174 2.79 9.11 -7.26
C ALA A 174 2.08 10.21 -6.45
N LEU A 175 2.83 10.98 -5.63
CA LEU A 175 2.26 12.10 -4.86
C LEU A 175 1.66 13.18 -5.76
N ARG A 176 2.37 13.54 -6.84
CA ARG A 176 1.88 14.54 -7.81
C ARG A 176 0.63 14.04 -8.51
N HIS A 177 0.66 12.82 -9.05
CA HIS A 177 -0.47 12.23 -9.75
C HIS A 177 -1.69 12.07 -8.82
N LEU A 178 -1.50 11.55 -7.60
CA LEU A 178 -2.59 11.44 -6.65
C LEU A 178 -3.17 12.79 -6.22
N SER A 179 -2.38 13.87 -6.21
CA SER A 179 -2.87 15.22 -5.88
C SER A 179 -3.97 15.67 -6.85
N GLU A 180 -3.98 15.14 -8.06
CA GLU A 180 -4.97 15.44 -9.10
C GLU A 180 -6.06 14.36 -9.20
N HIS A 181 -5.93 13.26 -8.44
CA HIS A 181 -6.85 12.13 -8.51
C HIS A 181 -8.26 12.52 -8.02
N PRO A 182 -9.35 12.21 -8.75
CA PRO A 182 -10.70 12.65 -8.39
C PRO A 182 -11.15 12.25 -6.98
N LYS A 183 -10.72 11.07 -6.52
CA LYS A 183 -11.12 10.50 -5.22
C LYS A 183 -10.17 10.85 -4.07
N TYR A 184 -8.87 10.93 -4.35
CA TYR A 184 -7.83 11.03 -3.30
C TYR A 184 -7.15 12.39 -3.27
N GLY A 185 -7.27 13.19 -4.33
CA GLY A 185 -6.52 14.44 -4.52
C GLY A 185 -6.72 15.45 -3.42
N LYS A 186 -7.95 15.62 -2.92
CA LYS A 186 -8.21 16.53 -1.81
C LYS A 186 -7.43 16.18 -0.54
N PHE A 187 -7.28 14.89 -0.22
CA PHE A 187 -6.53 14.44 0.95
C PHE A 187 -5.03 14.66 0.74
N ILE A 188 -4.52 14.32 -0.44
CA ILE A 188 -3.10 14.47 -0.77
C ILE A 188 -2.70 15.95 -0.84
N GLN A 189 -3.53 16.82 -1.41
CA GLN A 189 -3.29 18.26 -1.41
C GLN A 189 -3.24 18.84 0.01
N GLN A 190 -4.14 18.42 0.91
CA GLN A 190 -4.11 18.87 2.31
C GLN A 190 -2.90 18.31 3.06
N LEU A 191 -2.53 17.06 2.82
CA LEU A 191 -1.33 16.45 3.40
C LEU A 191 -0.07 17.24 2.99
N ARG A 192 0.07 17.55 1.69
CA ARG A 192 1.20 18.33 1.14
C ARG A 192 1.21 19.79 1.58
N ALA A 193 0.09 20.32 2.07
CA ALA A 193 0.05 21.64 2.69
C ALA A 193 0.57 21.63 4.14
N GLY A 194 0.55 20.47 4.81
CA GLY A 194 0.98 20.30 6.20
C GLY A 194 2.34 19.59 6.37
N GLN A 195 2.80 18.83 5.37
CA GLN A 195 4.07 18.11 5.36
C GLN A 195 4.83 18.36 4.06
N THR A 196 6.17 18.30 4.13
CA THR A 196 6.97 18.43 2.91
C THR A 196 6.92 17.14 2.08
N ASP A 197 7.00 17.25 0.75
CA ASP A 197 7.07 16.07 -0.14
C ASP A 197 8.24 15.13 0.26
N ILE A 198 9.34 15.68 0.80
CA ILE A 198 10.49 14.90 1.29
C ILE A 198 10.13 14.03 2.49
N ASP A 199 9.40 14.58 3.47
CA ASP A 199 9.01 13.83 4.66
C ASP A 199 8.07 12.68 4.30
N ILE A 200 7.14 12.93 3.37
CA ILE A 200 6.19 11.93 2.88
C ILE A 200 6.93 10.85 2.10
N VAL A 201 7.81 11.21 1.16
CA VAL A 201 8.61 10.24 0.38
C VAL A 201 9.53 9.42 1.28
N ALA A 202 10.17 10.04 2.28
CA ALA A 202 11.01 9.32 3.25
C ALA A 202 10.20 8.28 4.04
N ALA A 203 8.96 8.62 4.44
CA ALA A 203 8.07 7.67 5.08
C ALA A 203 7.66 6.52 4.13
N MET A 204 7.42 6.81 2.85
CA MET A 204 7.10 5.79 1.85
C MET A 204 8.27 4.84 1.60
N ILE A 205 9.51 5.34 1.52
CA ILE A 205 10.72 4.51 1.48
C ILE A 205 10.77 3.61 2.71
N ALA A 206 10.58 4.17 3.91
CA ALA A 206 10.65 3.40 5.14
C ALA A 206 9.62 2.26 5.19
N PHE A 207 8.37 2.51 4.78
CA PHE A 207 7.36 1.47 4.63
C PHE A 207 7.76 0.42 3.59
N ALA A 208 8.19 0.84 2.39
CA ALA A 208 8.59 -0.09 1.34
C ALA A 208 9.74 -1.01 1.79
N LYS A 209 10.76 -0.47 2.45
CA LYS A 209 11.88 -1.27 3.02
C LYS A 209 11.41 -2.20 4.13
N GLN A 210 10.50 -1.75 4.96
CA GLN A 210 9.97 -2.55 6.06
C GLN A 210 9.13 -3.74 5.57
N GLU A 211 8.38 -3.56 4.48
CA GLU A 211 7.46 -4.57 3.94
C GLU A 211 8.12 -5.48 2.89
N SER A 212 8.90 -4.91 1.97
CA SER A 212 9.52 -5.64 0.84
C SER A 212 11.00 -5.97 1.02
N GLY A 213 11.55 -5.72 2.20
CA GLY A 213 12.87 -6.20 2.60
C GLY A 213 14.00 -5.19 2.37
N GLY A 214 14.31 -4.42 3.42
CA GLY A 214 15.59 -3.76 3.63
C GLY A 214 16.08 -2.89 2.47
N ALA A 215 17.37 -3.00 2.15
CA ALA A 215 18.01 -2.27 1.06
C ALA A 215 18.80 -3.27 0.18
N PRO A 216 18.50 -3.44 -1.12
CA PRO A 216 17.50 -2.67 -1.92
C PRO A 216 16.05 -2.93 -1.52
N ILE A 217 15.12 -2.05 -1.92
CA ILE A 217 13.68 -2.30 -1.82
C ILE A 217 13.32 -3.44 -2.78
N GLY A 218 12.39 -4.34 -2.41
CA GLY A 218 11.97 -5.46 -3.26
C GLY A 218 12.78 -6.76 -3.11
N GLN A 219 13.63 -6.90 -2.07
CA GLN A 219 14.32 -8.16 -1.79
C GLN A 219 13.36 -9.33 -1.60
N PHE A 220 12.23 -9.07 -0.94
CA PHE A 220 11.15 -10.03 -0.75
C PHE A 220 10.16 -9.96 -1.91
N GLU A 221 9.43 -11.06 -2.11
CA GLU A 221 8.39 -11.12 -3.12
C GLU A 221 7.33 -10.06 -2.84
N MET A 222 6.85 -9.34 -3.87
CA MET A 222 5.91 -8.22 -3.69
C MET A 222 4.46 -8.67 -3.48
N HIS A 223 4.23 -9.97 -3.36
CA HIS A 223 2.95 -10.53 -3.01
C HIS A 223 3.06 -11.54 -1.87
N ARG A 224 1.99 -11.70 -1.11
CA ARG A 224 1.92 -12.66 -0.02
C ARG A 224 0.49 -13.09 0.22
N TYR A 225 0.24 -14.40 0.36
CA TYR A 225 -1.06 -14.85 0.83
C TYR A 225 -1.15 -14.63 2.34
N GLU A 226 -2.28 -14.08 2.80
CA GLU A 226 -2.59 -13.92 4.21
C GLU A 226 -3.68 -14.91 4.62
N PRO A 227 -3.33 -16.05 5.26
CA PRO A 227 -4.30 -17.10 5.59
C PRO A 227 -5.47 -16.62 6.44
N GLY A 228 -5.23 -15.65 7.33
CA GLY A 228 -6.27 -15.06 8.18
C GLY A 228 -7.35 -14.30 7.40
N HIS A 229 -7.05 -13.90 6.16
CA HIS A 229 -7.96 -13.16 5.29
C HIS A 229 -8.36 -13.94 4.03
N SER A 230 -7.71 -15.08 3.78
CA SER A 230 -7.88 -15.87 2.56
C SER A 230 -7.72 -15.04 1.27
N ALA A 231 -6.75 -14.12 1.29
CA ALA A 231 -6.51 -13.17 0.22
C ALA A 231 -5.01 -12.88 0.08
N PHE A 232 -4.60 -12.40 -1.09
CA PHE A 232 -3.25 -11.91 -1.32
C PHE A 232 -3.12 -10.44 -0.93
N SER A 233 -1.94 -10.08 -0.45
CA SER A 233 -1.42 -8.72 -0.49
C SER A 233 -0.48 -8.54 -1.67
N PHE A 234 -0.36 -7.30 -2.18
CA PHE A 234 0.47 -6.97 -3.34
C PHE A 234 1.24 -5.65 -3.15
N SER A 235 2.13 -5.35 -4.10
CA SER A 235 3.07 -4.22 -4.15
C SER A 235 4.19 -4.28 -3.11
N LEU A 236 5.15 -3.37 -3.26
CA LEU A 236 6.25 -3.11 -2.31
C LEU A 236 5.78 -2.83 -0.86
N PHE A 237 4.49 -2.57 -0.66
CA PHE A 237 3.88 -2.24 0.63
C PHE A 237 3.01 -3.36 1.20
N HIS A 238 2.89 -4.51 0.51
CA HIS A 238 2.03 -5.62 0.92
C HIS A 238 0.61 -5.18 1.35
N VAL A 239 -0.04 -4.36 0.51
CA VAL A 239 -1.43 -3.95 0.75
C VAL A 239 -2.35 -5.14 0.48
N LEU A 240 -3.12 -5.53 1.50
CA LEU A 240 -4.04 -6.66 1.45
C LEU A 240 -5.27 -6.39 0.55
N MET A 241 -5.58 -7.29 -0.39
CA MET A 241 -6.68 -7.12 -1.36
C MET A 241 -8.06 -7.52 -0.80
N VAL A 242 -8.34 -7.12 0.43
CA VAL A 242 -9.69 -7.13 1.02
C VAL A 242 -9.93 -5.82 1.78
N GLY A 243 -11.21 -5.47 1.98
CA GLY A 243 -11.59 -4.27 2.73
C GLY A 243 -10.96 -2.99 2.16
N PRO A 244 -10.28 -2.17 2.98
CA PRO A 244 -9.67 -0.92 2.54
C PRO A 244 -8.70 -1.06 1.37
N GLY A 245 -7.88 -2.11 1.31
CA GLY A 245 -6.90 -2.28 0.23
C GLY A 245 -7.57 -2.58 -1.12
N LEU A 246 -8.62 -3.40 -1.11
CA LEU A 246 -9.42 -3.63 -2.31
C LEU A 246 -10.16 -2.37 -2.77
N ARG A 247 -10.70 -1.57 -1.84
CA ARG A 247 -11.34 -0.28 -2.17
C ARG A 247 -10.35 0.73 -2.73
N ALA A 248 -9.14 0.79 -2.18
CA ALA A 248 -8.06 1.63 -2.68
C ALA A 248 -7.69 1.25 -4.12
N ARG A 249 -7.40 -0.04 -4.37
CA ARG A 249 -7.06 -0.55 -5.70
C ARG A 249 -8.16 -0.25 -6.74
N ARG A 250 -9.43 -0.51 -6.38
CA ARG A 250 -10.59 -0.18 -7.22
C ARG A 250 -10.72 1.31 -7.48
N GLY A 251 -10.51 2.12 -6.44
CA GLY A 251 -10.55 3.57 -6.53
C GLY A 251 -9.47 4.14 -7.47
N LEU A 252 -8.30 3.50 -7.50
CA LEU A 252 -7.21 3.82 -8.43
C LEU A 252 -7.37 3.19 -9.81
N LYS A 253 -8.37 2.31 -10.00
CA LYS A 253 -8.60 1.59 -11.27
C LYS A 253 -7.37 0.83 -11.76
N ARG A 254 -6.66 0.17 -10.84
CA ARG A 254 -5.47 -0.63 -11.14
C ARG A 254 -5.73 -2.13 -11.00
N THR A 255 -5.18 -2.93 -11.90
CA THR A 255 -5.14 -4.40 -11.79
C THR A 255 -4.15 -4.82 -10.72
N GLU A 256 -4.08 -6.11 -10.39
CA GLU A 256 -3.12 -6.60 -9.38
C GLU A 256 -1.69 -6.56 -9.91
N GLY A 257 -1.48 -6.89 -11.19
CA GLY A 257 -0.16 -6.79 -11.83
C GLY A 257 0.35 -5.35 -11.88
N GLN A 258 -0.51 -4.37 -12.21
CA GLN A 258 -0.09 -2.97 -12.32
C GLN A 258 0.55 -2.42 -11.03
N LEU A 259 0.28 -3.03 -9.87
CA LEU A 259 0.81 -2.64 -8.57
C LEU A 259 2.28 -2.99 -8.36
N TYR A 260 2.89 -3.76 -9.26
CA TYR A 260 4.32 -4.05 -9.25
C TYR A 260 5.16 -2.87 -9.74
N HIS A 261 4.54 -1.92 -10.44
CA HIS A 261 5.20 -0.67 -10.75
C HIS A 261 5.36 0.18 -9.47
N PRO A 262 6.57 0.67 -9.14
CA PRO A 262 6.83 1.39 -7.90
C PRO A 262 5.91 2.60 -7.67
N GLN A 263 5.63 3.36 -8.73
CA GLN A 263 4.68 4.48 -8.67
C GLN A 263 3.27 4.01 -8.29
N ASN A 264 2.71 2.99 -8.95
CA ASN A 264 1.36 2.50 -8.63
C ASN A 264 1.29 1.88 -7.23
N GLY A 265 2.35 1.19 -6.78
CA GLY A 265 2.45 0.70 -5.41
C GLY A 265 2.45 1.85 -4.39
N ALA A 266 3.18 2.93 -4.68
CA ALA A 266 3.21 4.16 -3.89
C ALA A 266 1.83 4.84 -3.84
N GLU A 267 1.12 4.92 -4.97
CA GLU A 267 -0.25 5.44 -5.03
C GLU A 267 -1.20 4.59 -4.18
N LEU A 268 -1.11 3.26 -4.33
CA LEU A 268 -1.91 2.31 -3.56
C LEU A 268 -1.68 2.44 -2.06
N CYS A 269 -0.44 2.63 -1.62
CA CYS A 269 -0.09 2.76 -0.21
C CYS A 269 -0.83 3.94 0.45
N LEU A 270 -0.76 5.12 -0.17
CA LEU A 270 -1.43 6.32 0.35
C LEU A 270 -2.96 6.20 0.27
N ALA A 271 -3.49 5.71 -0.86
CA ALA A 271 -4.92 5.46 -1.01
C ALA A 271 -5.44 4.46 0.05
N PHE A 272 -4.69 3.40 0.33
CA PHE A 272 -5.00 2.42 1.36
C PHE A 272 -5.05 3.04 2.76
N MET A 273 -4.06 3.86 3.12
CA MET A 273 -4.07 4.52 4.43
C MET A 273 -5.31 5.40 4.60
N ILE A 274 -5.68 6.17 3.57
CA ILE A 274 -6.89 7.01 3.55
C ILE A 274 -8.15 6.15 3.72
N GLU A 275 -8.30 5.09 2.92
CA GLU A 275 -9.45 4.17 2.98
C GLU A 275 -9.59 3.47 4.34
N LYS A 276 -8.46 3.15 4.97
CA LYS A 276 -8.41 2.43 6.24
C LYS A 276 -8.68 3.33 7.44
N LEU A 277 -8.10 4.53 7.49
CA LEU A 277 -8.45 5.53 8.51
C LEU A 277 -9.93 5.92 8.42
N GLY A 278 -10.41 6.05 7.19
CA GLY A 278 -11.82 6.23 6.88
C GLY A 278 -12.76 5.18 7.47
N GLU A 279 -12.41 3.91 7.29
CA GLU A 279 -13.15 2.79 7.88
C GLU A 279 -13.09 2.78 9.41
N MET A 280 -11.93 3.12 9.99
CA MET A 280 -11.72 3.13 11.43
C MET A 280 -12.48 4.26 12.15
N SER A 281 -12.78 5.36 11.47
CA SER A 281 -13.33 6.59 12.08
C SER A 281 -14.84 6.54 12.41
N ARG A 282 -15.41 5.33 12.57
CA ARG A 282 -16.82 5.07 12.98
C ARG A 282 -17.90 5.71 12.11
N TYR A 283 -17.57 6.20 10.91
CA TYR A 283 -18.57 6.64 9.94
C TYR A 283 -19.22 5.39 9.33
N SER A 284 -20.40 5.01 9.81
CA SER A 284 -21.22 3.97 9.18
C SER A 284 -21.53 4.40 7.75
N ASN A 285 -21.17 3.57 6.76
CA ASN A 285 -21.22 3.86 5.31
C ASN A 285 -20.21 4.93 4.87
N PHE A 286 -18.93 4.64 5.06
CA PHE A 286 -17.82 5.49 4.63
C PHE A 286 -17.76 5.64 3.10
N ASP A 287 -18.25 6.77 2.59
CA ASP A 287 -17.96 7.26 1.25
C ASP A 287 -17.06 8.50 1.31
N LEU A 288 -15.86 8.38 0.74
CA LEU A 288 -14.90 9.48 0.62
C LEU A 288 -15.48 10.68 -0.14
N SER A 289 -16.43 10.44 -1.06
CA SER A 289 -17.05 11.47 -1.88
C SER A 289 -17.95 12.42 -1.07
N GLU A 290 -18.46 11.95 0.08
CA GLU A 290 -19.38 12.70 0.94
C GLU A 290 -18.67 13.40 2.11
N MET A 291 -17.33 13.34 2.16
CA MET A 291 -16.56 13.88 3.28
C MET A 291 -16.52 15.42 3.32
N THR A 292 -17.03 15.97 4.42
CA THR A 292 -16.86 17.39 4.75
C THR A 292 -15.37 17.78 4.86
N ASN A 293 -15.06 19.06 4.65
CA ASN A 293 -13.69 19.58 4.83
C ASN A 293 -13.15 19.28 6.24
N LYS A 294 -13.98 19.39 7.27
CA LYS A 294 -13.59 19.10 8.65
C LYS A 294 -13.15 17.65 8.83
N MET A 295 -13.93 16.69 8.31
CA MET A 295 -13.58 15.27 8.38
C MET A 295 -12.34 14.96 7.54
N THR A 296 -12.20 15.62 6.38
CA THR A 296 -11.00 15.49 5.54
C THR A 296 -9.76 15.89 6.33
N SER A 297 -9.79 17.06 6.98
CA SER A 297 -8.64 17.54 7.78
C SER A 297 -8.35 16.66 9.00
N GLN A 298 -9.37 16.03 9.60
CA GLN A 298 -9.16 15.06 10.67
C GLN A 298 -8.40 13.83 10.17
N LEU A 299 -8.82 13.24 9.04
CA LEU A 299 -8.09 12.10 8.44
C LEU A 299 -6.67 12.48 8.02
N VAL A 300 -6.46 13.69 7.49
CA VAL A 300 -5.13 14.16 7.11
C VAL A 300 -4.23 14.32 8.33
N ASN A 301 -4.75 14.79 9.46
CA ASN A 301 -4.00 14.86 10.71
C ASN A 301 -3.62 13.46 11.24
N GLU A 302 -4.54 12.49 11.16
CA GLU A 302 -4.27 11.10 11.53
C GLU A 302 -3.21 10.48 10.59
N LEU A 303 -3.34 10.71 9.28
CA LEU A 303 -2.36 10.27 8.29
C LEU A 303 -0.97 10.86 8.54
N THR A 304 -0.89 12.15 8.84
CA THR A 304 0.34 12.86 9.22
C THR A 304 1.03 12.16 10.40
N GLN A 305 0.26 11.81 11.45
CA GLN A 305 0.79 11.10 12.62
C GLN A 305 1.29 9.69 12.28
N LEU A 306 0.62 8.98 11.36
CA LEU A 306 1.09 7.68 10.89
C LEU A 306 2.42 7.79 10.12
N LEU A 307 2.59 8.84 9.31
CA LEU A 307 3.84 9.07 8.58
C LEU A 307 5.01 9.45 9.50
N ASP A 308 4.73 9.82 10.75
CA ASP A 308 5.75 10.10 11.78
C ASP A 308 6.23 8.87 12.56
N PHE A 309 5.68 7.69 12.27
CA PHE A 309 6.07 6.40 12.86
C PHE A 309 6.06 6.38 14.39
N ASN A 310 4.91 6.01 14.94
CA ASN A 310 4.73 5.72 16.35
C ASN A 310 4.12 4.31 16.54
N GLU A 311 3.78 3.95 17.78
CA GLU A 311 3.16 2.66 18.07
C GLU A 311 1.77 2.50 17.44
N ASP A 312 1.05 3.60 17.23
CA ASP A 312 -0.22 3.60 16.51
C ASP A 312 0.00 3.25 15.04
N THR A 313 1.13 3.65 14.45
CA THR A 313 1.52 3.27 13.09
C THR A 313 1.77 1.77 12.96
N ALA A 314 2.56 1.22 13.89
CA ALA A 314 2.82 -0.21 13.91
C ALA A 314 1.52 -1.01 14.14
N SER A 315 0.64 -0.53 15.02
CA SER A 315 -0.67 -1.13 15.27
C SER A 315 -1.63 -1.00 14.10
N PHE A 316 -1.59 0.13 13.39
CA PHE A 316 -2.37 0.39 12.20
C PHE A 316 -1.98 -0.59 11.09
N TYR A 317 -0.69 -0.73 10.77
CA TYR A 317 -0.22 -1.62 9.71
C TYR A 317 -0.33 -3.10 10.08
N ASN A 318 0.17 -3.50 11.26
CA ASN A 318 0.36 -4.91 11.62
C ASN A 318 -0.67 -5.47 12.63
N GLY A 319 -1.63 -4.64 13.05
CA GLY A 319 -2.61 -4.99 14.07
C GLY A 319 -2.06 -4.94 15.50
N ARG A 320 -2.95 -5.12 16.49
CA ARG A 320 -2.64 -4.91 17.93
C ARG A 320 -1.56 -5.83 18.52
N ARG A 321 -1.25 -6.95 17.86
CA ARG A 321 -0.26 -7.93 18.32
C ARG A 321 1.09 -7.80 17.61
N TRP A 322 1.34 -6.67 16.95
CA TRP A 322 2.55 -6.45 16.14
C TRP A 322 3.85 -6.72 16.91
N ARG A 323 3.92 -6.35 18.20
CA ARG A 323 5.12 -6.60 19.04
C ARG A 323 5.47 -8.08 19.19
N ASN A 324 4.48 -8.97 19.17
CA ASN A 324 4.73 -10.40 19.27
C ASN A 324 5.24 -10.98 17.94
N ASN A 325 4.82 -10.38 16.82
CA ASN A 325 5.14 -10.85 15.49
C ASN A 325 6.45 -10.23 14.95
N ASN A 326 6.70 -8.97 15.29
CA ASN A 326 7.87 -8.20 14.88
C ASN A 326 8.20 -7.15 15.97
N PRO A 327 8.92 -7.53 17.04
CA PRO A 327 9.23 -6.64 18.16
C PRO A 327 10.09 -5.43 17.76
N HIS A 328 10.86 -5.54 16.68
CA HIS A 328 11.75 -4.49 16.18
C HIS A 328 11.14 -3.62 15.08
N TYR A 329 9.83 -3.77 14.78
CA TYR A 329 9.18 -3.02 13.68
C TYR A 329 9.40 -1.52 13.78
N LEU A 330 9.10 -0.93 14.96
CA LEU A 330 9.18 0.51 15.15
C LEU A 330 10.63 1.03 15.07
N GLU A 331 11.58 0.30 15.65
CA GLU A 331 13.01 0.62 15.58
C GLU A 331 13.50 0.63 14.12
N ASN A 332 13.17 -0.41 13.36
CA ASN A 332 13.59 -0.57 11.98
C ASN A 332 13.00 0.52 11.07
N ILE A 333 11.69 0.77 11.18
CA ILE A 333 11.02 1.73 10.30
C ILE A 333 11.47 3.17 10.57
N LEU A 334 11.73 3.53 11.84
CA LEU A 334 12.31 4.83 12.20
C LEU A 334 13.73 4.99 11.62
N LYS A 335 14.56 3.95 11.74
CA LYS A 335 15.91 3.95 11.14
C LYS A 335 15.84 4.13 9.62
N TYR A 336 14.95 3.41 8.94
CA TYR A 336 14.79 3.57 7.49
C TYR A 336 14.31 4.97 7.09
N LYS A 337 13.42 5.60 7.88
CA LYS A 337 12.99 6.99 7.63
C LYS A 337 14.17 7.96 7.77
N GLU A 338 14.98 7.80 8.82
CA GLU A 338 16.15 8.65 9.03
C GLU A 338 17.17 8.50 7.90
N ASP A 339 17.45 7.27 7.46
CA ASP A 339 18.32 6.99 6.33
C ASP A 339 17.81 7.67 5.04
N ALA A 340 16.52 7.53 4.75
CA ALA A 340 15.87 8.14 3.59
C ALA A 340 15.91 9.68 3.64
N LEU A 341 15.64 10.29 4.80
CA LEU A 341 15.73 11.73 4.98
C LEU A 341 17.15 12.24 4.70
N ARG A 342 18.17 11.57 5.23
CA ARG A 342 19.58 11.93 4.99
C ARG A 342 19.95 11.83 3.51
N MET A 343 19.47 10.79 2.81
CA MET A 343 19.67 10.63 1.37
C MET A 343 19.01 11.78 0.59
N LEU A 344 17.71 12.04 0.82
CA LEU A 344 16.94 13.06 0.09
C LEU A 344 17.44 14.49 0.33
N GLN A 345 17.94 14.78 1.54
CA GLN A 345 18.48 16.10 1.86
C GLN A 345 19.83 16.38 1.20
N LYS A 346 20.67 15.36 0.98
CA LYS A 346 21.97 15.50 0.30
C LYS A 346 21.86 15.78 -1.20
N GLN A 347 20.68 15.53 -1.79
CA GLN A 347 20.41 15.75 -3.20
C GLN A 347 19.91 17.17 -3.50
N LYS A 348 19.64 17.98 -2.47
CA LYS A 348 19.41 19.44 -2.59
C LYS A 348 20.73 20.16 -2.81
#